data_AF-A0A4Q7QTB7-F1
#
_entry.id   AF-A0A4Q7QTB7-F1
#
_cell.length_a   1.000
_cell.length_b   1.000
_cell.length_c   1.000
_cell.angle_alpha   90.00
_cell.angle_beta   90.00
_cell.angle_gamma   90.00
#
_symmetry.space_group_name_H-M   'P 1'
#
loop_
_entity.id
_entity.type
_entity.pdbx_description
1 polymer ?
#
loop_
_entity_poly.entity_id
_entity_poly.type
_entity_poly.pdbx_seq_one_letter_code
_entity_poly.pdbx_strand_id
1 'polypeptide(L)'
;MKKGVLIINFYFVNHFPSMLMDILAIIVIGVLAYRIYKKQDEKPIKWKVFIVIIIGLFSFSITIPAFDTFVKIPILPLGVWILYFIYRNKVEKWAKYRRFAWLGFISNFIFLAAALLSFPLQNALYPENELSTYMASVKEAEIVSTHPSAKKVQLNKKSLESQLNTMRKDSIPSEEWYYNTVVNVEPEDRKERFPYQLTGTEMKWGSGTSAVIYVEEDGKGLLVWTPTKQLYYRADSSILEGGK
;
A
#
# COMPACT_ATOMS: atom_id res chain seq x y z
N MET A 1 -22.12 28.30 -21.47
CA MET A 1 -21.24 27.12 -21.62
C MET A 1 -20.04 27.25 -20.68
N LYS A 2 -20.04 26.55 -19.55
CA LYS A 2 -18.84 26.44 -18.69
C LYS A 2 -18.05 25.22 -19.14
N LYS A 3 -16.80 25.43 -19.59
CA LYS A 3 -15.85 24.34 -19.86
C LYS A 3 -15.46 23.72 -18.51
N GLY A 4 -15.98 22.53 -18.22
CA GLY A 4 -15.49 21.72 -17.10
C GLY A 4 -14.08 21.24 -17.43
N VAL A 5 -13.08 21.77 -16.72
CA VAL A 5 -11.72 21.24 -16.77
C VAL A 5 -11.73 19.94 -15.96
N LEU A 6 -11.53 18.82 -16.65
CA LEU A 6 -11.31 17.53 -16.02
C LEU A 6 -9.89 17.52 -15.47
N ILE A 7 -9.74 17.87 -14.19
CA ILE A 7 -8.47 17.66 -13.46
C ILE A 7 -8.43 16.18 -13.10
N ILE A 8 -7.67 15.41 -13.88
CA ILE A 8 -7.34 14.03 -13.53
C ILE A 8 -6.22 14.10 -12.50
N ASN A 9 -6.58 14.12 -11.21
CA ASN A 9 -5.62 13.88 -10.14
C ASN A 9 -5.28 12.39 -10.13
N PHE A 10 -4.16 12.02 -10.76
CA PHE A 10 -3.55 10.72 -10.56
C PHE A 10 -2.99 10.64 -9.13
N TYR A 11 -3.81 10.19 -8.19
CA TYR A 11 -3.30 9.70 -6.91
C TYR A 11 -2.64 8.34 -7.16
N PHE A 12 -1.41 8.35 -7.66
CA PHE A 12 -0.54 7.18 -7.57
C PHE A 12 -0.21 7.01 -6.08
N VAL A 13 -0.94 6.12 -5.41
CA VAL A 13 -0.52 5.61 -4.11
C VAL A 13 0.76 4.81 -4.38
N ASN A 14 1.91 5.47 -4.19
CA ASN A 14 3.22 4.91 -4.48
C ASN A 14 3.56 3.86 -3.41
N HIS A 15 3.25 2.60 -3.68
CA HIS A 15 3.80 1.48 -2.93
C HIS A 15 5.19 1.18 -3.50
N PHE A 16 6.22 1.83 -2.95
CA PHE A 16 7.58 1.72 -3.46
C PHE A 16 8.08 0.25 -3.50
N PRO A 17 7.84 -0.57 -2.45
CA PRO A 17 8.30 -1.97 -2.45
C PRO A 17 7.68 -2.82 -3.56
N SER A 18 6.39 -2.64 -3.86
CA SER A 18 5.73 -3.39 -4.93
C SER A 18 6.27 -2.96 -6.30
N MET A 19 6.44 -1.65 -6.53
CA MET A 19 7.00 -1.14 -7.77
C MET A 19 8.42 -1.67 -8.02
N LEU A 20 9.26 -1.72 -6.99
CA LEU A 20 10.60 -2.30 -7.08
C LEU A 20 10.55 -3.78 -7.44
N MET A 21 9.67 -4.55 -6.80
CA MET A 21 9.49 -5.98 -7.08
C MET A 21 8.97 -6.24 -8.49
N ASP A 22 8.07 -5.41 -9.01
CA ASP A 22 7.56 -5.51 -10.39
C ASP A 22 8.65 -5.23 -11.42
N ILE A 23 9.51 -4.23 -11.17
CA ILE A 23 10.67 -3.93 -12.04
C ILE A 23 11.62 -5.14 -12.07
N LEU A 24 11.92 -5.71 -10.90
CA LEU A 24 12.76 -6.91 -10.80
C LEU A 24 12.14 -8.10 -11.56
N ALA A 25 10.82 -8.30 -11.45
CA ALA A 25 10.11 -9.33 -12.20
C ALA A 25 10.26 -9.14 -13.72
N ILE A 26 10.07 -7.91 -14.23
CA ILE A 26 10.26 -7.58 -15.64
C ILE A 26 11.69 -7.87 -16.10
N ILE A 27 12.70 -7.52 -15.29
CA ILE A 27 14.11 -7.83 -15.58
C ILE A 27 14.32 -9.34 -15.67
N VAL A 28 13.79 -10.12 -14.72
CA VAL A 28 13.90 -11.59 -14.73
C VAL A 28 13.26 -12.16 -16.00
N ILE A 29 12.07 -11.71 -16.38
CA ILE A 29 11.38 -12.13 -17.60
C ILE A 29 12.22 -11.79 -18.84
N GLY A 30 12.78 -10.58 -18.91
CA GLY A 30 13.65 -10.15 -20.00
C GLY A 30 14.91 -11.01 -20.13
N VAL A 31 15.56 -11.34 -19.01
CA VAL A 31 16.72 -12.24 -18.97
C VAL A 31 16.35 -13.65 -19.43
N LEU A 32 15.21 -14.19 -18.98
CA LEU A 32 14.71 -15.49 -19.42
C LEU A 32 14.38 -15.50 -20.92
N ALA A 33 13.72 -14.45 -21.43
CA ALA A 33 13.43 -14.29 -22.84
C ALA A 33 14.72 -14.25 -23.67
N TYR A 34 15.72 -13.49 -23.22
CA TYR A 34 17.03 -13.43 -23.87
C TYR A 34 17.75 -14.79 -23.87
N ARG A 35 17.72 -15.51 -22.74
CA ARG A 35 18.30 -16.87 -22.65
C ARG A 35 17.61 -17.85 -23.60
N ILE A 36 16.28 -17.82 -23.70
CA ILE A 36 15.53 -18.64 -24.66
C ILE A 36 15.93 -18.27 -26.10
N TYR A 37 15.99 -16.97 -26.40
CA TYR A 37 16.35 -16.46 -27.73
C TYR A 37 17.74 -16.89 -28.18
N LYS A 38 18.74 -16.83 -27.27
CA LYS A 38 20.13 -17.20 -27.58
C LYS A 38 20.31 -18.69 -27.84
N LYS A 39 19.47 -19.54 -27.23
CA LYS A 39 19.52 -21.02 -27.34
C LYS A 39 18.76 -21.58 -28.56
N GLN A 40 18.15 -20.74 -29.39
CA GLN A 40 17.47 -21.19 -30.61
C GLN A 40 18.39 -21.09 -31.82
N ASP A 41 18.53 -22.18 -32.57
CA ASP A 41 19.30 -22.22 -33.82
C ASP A 41 18.70 -21.28 -34.86
N GLU A 42 17.37 -21.35 -35.03
CA GLU A 42 16.62 -20.39 -35.83
C GLU A 42 16.09 -19.24 -34.99
N LYS A 43 16.66 -18.05 -35.20
CA LYS A 43 16.25 -16.87 -34.43
C LYS A 43 14.87 -16.35 -34.86
N PRO A 44 13.94 -16.11 -33.93
CA PRO A 44 12.66 -15.47 -34.21
C PRO A 44 12.82 -13.95 -34.37
N ILE A 45 11.78 -13.33 -34.93
CA ILE A 45 11.73 -11.88 -35.10
C ILE A 45 11.45 -11.27 -33.72
N LYS A 46 12.34 -10.39 -33.24
CA LYS A 46 12.32 -9.85 -31.87
C LYS A 46 10.98 -9.21 -31.47
N TRP A 47 10.40 -8.39 -32.35
CA TRP A 47 9.09 -7.77 -32.07
C TRP A 47 7.95 -8.79 -31.97
N LYS A 48 8.00 -9.87 -32.77
CA LYS A 48 7.01 -10.97 -32.66
C LYS A 48 7.18 -11.75 -31.36
N VAL A 49 8.41 -11.91 -30.87
CA VAL A 49 8.66 -12.49 -29.54
C VAL A 49 7.98 -11.67 -28.46
N PHE A 50 8.16 -10.34 -28.48
CA PHE A 50 7.52 -9.44 -27.52
C PHE A 50 5.99 -9.58 -27.52
N ILE A 51 5.37 -9.56 -28.70
CA ILE A 51 3.91 -9.79 -28.84
C ILE A 51 3.49 -11.16 -28.30
N VAL A 52 4.25 -12.21 -28.60
CA VAL A 52 3.94 -13.58 -28.15
C VAL A 52 4.00 -13.69 -26.63
N ILE A 53 4.97 -13.04 -25.98
CA ILE A 53 5.05 -12.98 -24.51
C ILE A 53 3.83 -12.24 -23.95
N ILE A 54 3.48 -11.09 -24.52
CA ILE A 54 2.29 -10.32 -24.09
C ILE A 54 1.01 -11.14 -24.21
N ILE A 55 0.78 -11.78 -25.35
CA ILE A 55 -0.40 -12.64 -25.52
C ILE A 55 -0.35 -13.81 -24.52
N GLY A 56 0.83 -14.38 -24.29
CA GLY A 56 1.05 -15.46 -23.32
C GLY A 56 0.69 -15.09 -21.87
N LEU A 57 0.70 -13.80 -21.50
CA LEU A 57 0.29 -13.34 -20.17
C LEU A 57 -1.18 -13.64 -19.87
N PHE A 58 -2.04 -13.70 -20.90
CA PHE A 58 -3.46 -13.97 -20.69
C PHE A 58 -3.65 -15.33 -20.01
N SER A 59 -4.33 -15.31 -18.88
CA SER A 59 -4.62 -16.50 -18.09
C SER A 59 -5.99 -16.41 -17.44
N PHE A 60 -6.61 -17.56 -17.21
CA PHE A 60 -7.70 -17.63 -16.23
C PHE A 60 -7.09 -17.71 -14.84
N SER A 61 -7.64 -16.93 -13.91
CA SER A 61 -7.15 -16.86 -12.53
C SER A 61 -8.29 -16.99 -11.53
N ILE A 62 -7.96 -17.50 -10.35
CA ILE A 62 -8.84 -17.46 -9.17
C ILE A 62 -8.30 -16.40 -8.22
N THR A 63 -9.20 -15.64 -7.62
CA THR A 63 -8.89 -14.61 -6.65
C THR A 63 -9.09 -15.16 -5.24
N ILE A 64 -8.07 -15.06 -4.39
CA ILE A 64 -8.10 -15.53 -3.00
C ILE A 64 -7.73 -14.35 -2.08
N PRO A 65 -8.46 -14.12 -0.97
CA PRO A 65 -8.06 -13.13 0.03
C PRO A 65 -6.79 -13.58 0.76
N ALA A 66 -5.77 -12.73 0.81
CA ALA A 66 -4.53 -12.94 1.56
C ALA A 66 -3.85 -11.60 1.87
N PHE A 67 -3.27 -11.45 3.09
CA PHE A 67 -2.54 -10.24 3.52
C PHE A 67 -3.33 -8.93 3.34
N ASP A 68 -4.59 -8.91 3.79
CA ASP A 68 -5.52 -7.77 3.64
C ASP A 68 -5.74 -7.30 2.19
N THR A 69 -5.39 -8.14 1.21
CA THR A 69 -5.58 -7.89 -0.21
C THR A 69 -6.10 -9.13 -0.93
N PHE A 70 -6.38 -9.00 -2.22
CA PHE A 70 -6.83 -10.08 -3.09
C PHE A 70 -5.72 -10.49 -4.04
N VAL A 71 -5.27 -11.74 -3.91
CA VAL A 71 -4.20 -12.31 -4.74
C VAL A 71 -4.82 -13.14 -5.86
N LYS A 72 -4.37 -12.92 -7.10
CA LYS A 72 -4.81 -13.67 -8.28
C LYS A 72 -3.83 -14.79 -8.58
N ILE A 73 -4.31 -16.03 -8.55
CA ILE A 73 -3.52 -17.21 -8.89
C ILE A 73 -3.87 -17.63 -10.33
N PRO A 74 -2.91 -17.61 -11.27
CA PRO A 74 -3.13 -18.08 -12.65
C PRO A 74 -3.25 -19.62 -12.68
N ILE A 75 -4.27 -20.15 -13.35
CA ILE A 75 -4.56 -21.60 -13.39
C ILE A 75 -4.48 -22.15 -14.81
N LEU A 76 -5.01 -21.42 -15.79
CA LEU A 76 -5.07 -21.90 -17.17
C LEU A 76 -4.42 -20.91 -18.15
N PRO A 77 -3.62 -21.39 -19.11
CA PRO A 77 -2.81 -20.56 -19.99
C PRO A 77 -3.58 -20.13 -21.24
N LEU A 78 -4.62 -19.31 -21.07
CA LEU A 78 -5.49 -18.85 -22.16
C LEU A 78 -4.71 -18.26 -23.34
N GLY A 79 -3.69 -17.45 -23.07
CA GLY A 79 -2.81 -16.85 -24.07
C GLY A 79 -2.05 -17.88 -24.91
N VAL A 80 -1.58 -18.94 -24.27
CA VAL A 80 -0.91 -20.06 -24.94
C VAL A 80 -1.90 -20.81 -25.84
N TRP A 81 -3.13 -21.03 -25.38
CA TRP A 81 -4.18 -21.67 -26.19
C TRP A 81 -4.58 -20.84 -27.41
N ILE A 82 -4.72 -19.52 -27.25
CA ILE A 82 -4.98 -18.59 -28.36
C ILE A 82 -3.87 -18.69 -29.40
N LEU A 83 -2.61 -18.62 -28.97
CA LEU A 83 -1.46 -18.72 -29.87
C LEU A 83 -1.35 -20.09 -30.53
N TYR A 84 -1.60 -21.17 -29.78
CA TYR A 84 -1.64 -22.52 -30.32
C TYR A 84 -2.69 -22.61 -31.43
N PHE A 85 -3.89 -22.09 -31.22
CA PHE A 85 -4.95 -22.08 -32.22
C PHE A 85 -4.57 -21.29 -33.48
N ILE A 86 -3.96 -20.10 -33.33
CA ILE A 86 -3.46 -19.28 -34.44
C ILE A 86 -2.38 -20.00 -35.25
N TYR A 87 -1.51 -20.75 -34.58
CA TYR A 87 -0.40 -21.47 -35.22
C TYR A 87 -0.68 -22.96 -35.48
N ARG A 88 -1.91 -23.45 -35.26
CA ARG A 88 -2.23 -24.90 -35.30
C ARG A 88 -1.87 -25.57 -36.63
N ASN A 89 -2.00 -24.83 -37.74
CA ASN A 89 -1.66 -25.31 -39.09
C ASN A 89 -0.22 -24.95 -39.52
N LYS A 90 0.62 -24.44 -38.61
CA LYS A 90 1.96 -23.88 -38.88
C LYS A 90 2.96 -24.43 -37.85
N VAL A 91 3.18 -25.75 -37.87
CA VAL A 91 3.94 -26.49 -36.85
C VAL A 91 5.34 -25.90 -36.59
N GLU A 92 6.08 -25.55 -37.64
CA GLU A 92 7.41 -24.94 -37.51
C GLU A 92 7.38 -23.59 -36.77
N LYS A 93 6.38 -22.74 -37.09
CA LYS A 93 6.20 -21.45 -36.41
C LYS A 93 5.80 -21.66 -34.96
N TRP A 94 4.92 -22.63 -34.67
CA TRP A 94 4.58 -22.96 -33.30
C TRP A 94 5.79 -23.44 -32.50
N ALA A 95 6.60 -24.36 -33.05
CA ALA A 95 7.80 -24.86 -32.41
C ALA A 95 8.78 -23.73 -32.05
N LYS A 96 8.88 -22.71 -32.92
CA LYS A 96 9.72 -21.53 -32.74
C LYS A 96 9.22 -20.61 -31.62
N TYR A 97 7.92 -20.31 -31.57
CA TYR A 97 7.36 -19.31 -30.65
C TYR A 97 6.80 -19.89 -29.32
N ARG A 98 6.55 -21.20 -29.22
CA ARG A 98 5.90 -21.83 -28.05
C ARG A 98 6.59 -21.52 -26.72
N ARG A 99 7.93 -21.49 -26.68
CA ARG A 99 8.68 -21.24 -25.44
C ARG A 99 8.45 -19.82 -24.91
N PHE A 100 8.26 -18.85 -25.81
CA PHE A 100 7.95 -17.47 -25.45
C PHE A 100 6.50 -17.30 -25.00
N ALA A 101 5.56 -18.05 -25.60
CA ALA A 101 4.17 -18.08 -25.16
C ALA A 101 4.06 -18.61 -23.72
N TRP A 102 4.75 -19.72 -23.44
CA TRP A 102 4.84 -20.28 -22.09
C TRP A 102 5.58 -19.36 -21.12
N LEU A 103 6.60 -18.63 -21.56
CA LEU A 103 7.24 -17.61 -20.73
C LEU A 103 6.24 -16.51 -20.33
N GLY A 104 5.40 -16.06 -21.25
CA GLY A 104 4.30 -15.13 -20.94
C GLY A 104 3.34 -15.68 -19.88
N PHE A 105 2.97 -16.95 -19.97
CA PHE A 105 2.12 -17.55 -18.94
C PHE A 105 2.85 -17.65 -17.59
N ILE A 106 4.11 -18.13 -17.60
CA ILE A 106 4.96 -18.26 -16.41
C ILE A 106 5.21 -16.91 -15.75
N SER A 107 5.27 -15.80 -16.51
CA SER A 107 5.44 -14.48 -15.92
C SER A 107 4.35 -14.09 -14.94
N ASN A 108 3.13 -14.61 -15.05
CA ASN A 108 2.11 -14.41 -14.02
C ASN A 108 2.55 -14.96 -12.65
N PHE A 109 3.24 -16.11 -12.62
CA PHE A 109 3.79 -16.67 -11.38
C PHE A 109 5.01 -15.89 -10.88
N ILE A 110 5.81 -15.32 -11.79
CA ILE A 110 6.93 -14.43 -11.41
C ILE A 110 6.40 -13.17 -10.74
N PHE A 111 5.37 -12.53 -11.31
CA PHE A 111 4.69 -11.40 -10.69
C PHE A 111 4.00 -11.77 -9.37
N LEU A 112 3.38 -12.94 -9.28
CA LEU A 112 2.81 -13.44 -8.03
C LEU A 112 3.89 -13.59 -6.94
N ALA A 113 5.03 -14.19 -7.26
CA ALA A 113 6.14 -14.32 -6.34
C ALA A 113 6.70 -12.93 -5.93
N ALA A 114 6.83 -12.01 -6.88
CA ALA A 114 7.25 -10.63 -6.64
C ALA A 114 6.28 -9.90 -5.69
N ALA A 115 4.98 -10.05 -5.88
CA ALA A 115 3.95 -9.50 -5.01
C ALA A 115 4.05 -10.08 -3.59
N LEU A 116 4.22 -11.40 -3.44
CA LEU A 116 4.40 -12.03 -2.13
C LEU A 116 5.68 -11.57 -1.42
N LEU A 117 6.78 -11.39 -2.17
CA LEU A 117 8.05 -10.88 -1.64
C LEU A 117 8.00 -9.37 -1.30
N SER A 118 7.07 -8.62 -1.89
CA SER A 118 6.87 -7.22 -1.55
C SER A 118 6.37 -7.01 -0.12
N PHE A 119 5.64 -7.98 0.45
CA PHE A 119 5.12 -7.89 1.82
C PHE A 119 6.22 -7.85 2.90
N PRO A 120 7.16 -8.82 2.98
CA PRO A 120 8.24 -8.73 3.95
C PRO A 120 9.14 -7.51 3.69
N LEU A 121 9.31 -7.09 2.44
CA LEU A 121 10.05 -5.88 2.12
C LEU A 121 9.33 -4.61 2.62
N GLN A 122 8.01 -4.54 2.47
CA GLN A 122 7.17 -3.47 3.00
C GLN A 122 7.31 -3.41 4.52
N ASN A 123 7.19 -4.51 5.23
CA ASN A 123 7.31 -4.54 6.69
C ASN A 123 8.72 -4.15 7.17
N ALA A 124 9.77 -4.49 6.41
CA ALA A 124 11.13 -4.11 6.74
C ALA A 124 11.41 -2.61 6.53
N LEU A 125 10.83 -2.00 5.48
CA LEU A 125 11.03 -0.57 5.16
C LEU A 125 10.04 0.36 5.86
N TYR A 126 8.84 -0.13 6.12
CA TYR A 126 7.68 0.59 6.65
C TYR A 126 7.05 -0.21 7.80
N PRO A 127 7.76 -0.36 8.93
CA PRO A 127 7.27 -1.12 10.08
C PRO A 127 5.98 -0.52 10.64
N GLU A 128 4.96 -1.36 10.83
CA GLU A 128 3.61 -0.92 11.23
C GLU A 128 3.51 -0.48 12.70
N ASN A 129 4.51 -0.84 13.51
CA ASN A 129 4.62 -0.51 14.92
C ASN A 129 5.36 0.81 15.17
N GLU A 130 5.79 1.50 14.12
CA GLU A 130 6.46 2.80 14.21
C GLU A 130 5.55 3.91 13.69
N LEU A 131 5.36 4.95 14.49
CA LEU A 131 4.59 6.13 14.09
C LEU A 131 5.20 6.82 12.87
N SER A 132 6.53 6.78 12.74
CA SER A 132 7.30 7.33 11.63
C SER A 132 6.86 6.81 10.25
N THR A 133 6.24 5.63 10.19
CA THR A 133 5.65 5.07 8.96
C THR A 133 4.44 5.88 8.49
N TYR A 134 3.63 6.35 9.43
CA TYR A 134 2.38 7.08 9.18
C TYR A 134 2.58 8.60 9.20
N MET A 135 3.59 9.08 9.93
CA MET A 135 3.91 10.48 10.13
C MET A 135 5.43 10.67 10.13
N ALA A 136 6.00 10.97 8.97
CA ALA A 136 7.43 11.18 8.79
C ALA A 136 7.85 12.65 8.95
N SER A 137 6.93 13.59 8.75
CA SER A 137 7.19 15.03 8.85
C SER A 137 5.99 15.76 9.44
N VAL A 138 6.29 16.74 10.29
CA VAL A 138 5.32 17.53 11.06
C VAL A 138 5.50 19.04 10.85
N LYS A 139 6.21 19.43 9.79
CA LYS A 139 6.56 20.84 9.52
C LYS A 139 5.33 21.73 9.43
N GLU A 140 4.36 21.32 8.63
CA GLU A 140 3.09 22.01 8.43
C GLU A 140 1.99 21.48 9.35
N ALA A 141 2.35 20.70 10.39
CA ALA A 141 1.34 20.05 11.22
C ALA A 141 0.55 21.05 12.05
N GLU A 142 -0.75 20.83 12.18
CA GLU A 142 -1.65 21.69 12.96
C GLU A 142 -2.69 20.85 13.71
N ILE A 143 -3.21 21.41 14.80
CA ILE A 143 -4.29 20.79 15.57
C ILE A 143 -5.60 21.49 15.26
N VAL A 144 -6.60 20.70 14.91
CA VAL A 144 -7.97 21.15 14.67
C VAL A 144 -8.88 20.50 15.70
N SER A 145 -9.67 21.32 16.40
CA SER A 145 -10.71 20.81 17.30
C SER A 145 -11.83 20.14 16.50
N THR A 146 -12.15 18.89 16.82
CA THR A 146 -13.20 18.10 16.16
C THR A 146 -14.45 17.92 17.02
N HIS A 147 -14.36 18.25 18.31
CA HIS A 147 -15.47 18.08 19.26
C HIS A 147 -15.66 19.32 20.16
N PRO A 148 -16.88 19.66 20.60
CA PRO A 148 -17.13 20.78 21.51
C PRO A 148 -16.40 20.71 22.86
N SER A 149 -16.04 19.51 23.32
CA SER A 149 -15.24 19.32 24.54
C SER A 149 -13.76 19.72 24.38
N ALA A 150 -13.31 19.98 23.15
CA ALA A 150 -11.95 20.40 22.86
C ALA A 150 -11.64 21.77 23.49
N LYS A 151 -10.55 21.84 24.26
CA LYS A 151 -10.03 23.12 24.75
C LYS A 151 -9.26 23.80 23.64
N LYS A 152 -9.16 25.13 23.70
CA LYS A 152 -8.26 25.87 22.80
C LYS A 152 -6.81 25.58 23.20
N VAL A 153 -6.14 24.76 22.40
CA VAL A 153 -4.74 24.34 22.58
C VAL A 153 -3.98 24.55 21.29
N GLN A 154 -2.65 24.66 21.38
CA GLN A 154 -1.75 24.71 20.23
C GLN A 154 -0.88 23.47 20.18
N LEU A 155 -0.39 23.13 18.98
CA LEU A 155 0.53 22.02 18.79
C LEU A 155 1.96 22.41 19.20
N ASN A 156 2.54 21.68 20.13
CA ASN A 156 3.98 21.76 20.40
C ASN A 156 4.73 20.91 19.36
N LYS A 157 5.02 21.51 18.19
CA LYS A 157 5.71 20.84 17.07
C LYS A 157 7.05 20.23 17.47
N LYS A 158 7.82 20.92 18.32
CA LYS A 158 9.13 20.45 18.80
C LYS A 158 8.99 19.19 19.66
N SER A 159 8.00 19.17 20.55
CA SER A 159 7.69 17.99 21.38
C SER A 159 7.28 16.81 20.50
N LEU A 160 6.37 17.03 19.55
CA LEU A 160 5.94 15.99 18.60
C LEU A 160 7.14 15.43 17.80
N GLU A 161 7.93 16.30 17.18
CA GLU A 161 9.08 15.92 16.36
C GLU A 161 10.11 15.11 17.16
N SER A 162 10.39 15.50 18.40
CA SER A 162 11.33 14.79 19.28
C SER A 162 10.86 13.38 19.68
N GLN A 163 9.55 13.14 19.65
CA GLN A 163 8.94 11.89 20.12
C GLN A 163 8.51 10.95 18.98
N LEU A 164 8.57 11.36 17.70
CA LEU A 164 8.15 10.54 16.56
C LEU A 164 8.77 9.14 16.53
N ASN A 165 10.04 9.02 16.96
CA ASN A 165 10.79 7.77 16.97
C ASN A 165 10.73 7.04 18.32
N THR A 166 10.21 7.67 19.38
CA THR A 166 10.14 7.08 20.73
C THR A 166 8.74 6.62 21.10
N MET A 167 7.69 7.21 20.50
CA MET A 167 6.31 6.79 20.70
C MET A 167 6.13 5.32 20.34
N ARG A 168 5.54 4.58 21.26
CA ARG A 168 5.30 3.14 21.11
C ARG A 168 3.83 2.87 20.86
N LYS A 169 3.58 1.85 20.05
CA LYS A 169 2.24 1.29 19.91
C LYS A 169 1.76 0.79 21.28
N ASP A 170 0.55 1.18 21.65
CA ASP A 170 -0.11 0.83 22.91
C ASP A 170 -1.55 0.36 22.64
N SER A 171 -2.20 -0.22 23.64
CA SER A 171 -3.61 -0.61 23.55
C SER A 171 -4.52 0.53 24.01
N ILE A 172 -5.59 0.78 23.26
CA ILE A 172 -6.70 1.61 23.77
C ILE A 172 -7.57 0.71 24.65
N PRO A 173 -7.82 1.07 25.92
CA PRO A 173 -8.84 0.41 26.72
C PRO A 173 -10.22 0.84 26.20
N SER A 174 -10.66 0.21 25.11
CA SER A 174 -11.88 0.56 24.37
C SER A 174 -13.15 0.38 25.19
N GLU A 175 -13.15 -0.60 26.09
CA GLU A 175 -14.24 -0.86 27.03
C GLU A 175 -14.39 0.29 28.02
N GLU A 176 -13.28 0.71 28.64
CA GLU A 176 -13.27 1.85 29.56
C GLU A 176 -13.69 3.14 28.86
N TRP A 177 -13.24 3.37 27.63
CA TRP A 177 -13.66 4.52 26.83
C TRP A 177 -15.19 4.50 26.57
N TYR A 178 -15.76 3.36 26.18
CA TYR A 178 -17.19 3.24 25.94
C TYR A 178 -18.03 3.51 27.19
N TYR A 179 -17.66 2.92 28.32
CA TYR A 179 -18.40 3.11 29.58
C TYR A 179 -18.29 4.55 30.12
N ASN A 180 -17.11 5.17 29.98
CA ASN A 180 -16.85 6.51 30.50
C ASN A 180 -17.35 7.64 29.58
N THR A 181 -17.70 7.33 28.32
CA THR A 181 -18.21 8.35 27.37
C THR A 181 -19.69 8.16 27.04
N VAL A 182 -20.23 6.93 27.08
CA VAL A 182 -21.60 6.65 26.57
C VAL A 182 -22.57 6.18 27.64
N VAL A 183 -22.15 5.27 28.52
CA VAL A 183 -23.06 4.56 29.43
C VAL A 183 -23.31 5.32 30.73
N ASN A 184 -22.27 5.92 31.31
CA ASN A 184 -22.33 6.51 32.65
C ASN A 184 -22.37 8.05 32.65
N VAL A 185 -22.61 8.68 31.49
CA VAL A 185 -22.50 10.13 31.33
C VAL A 185 -23.66 10.69 30.51
N GLU A 186 -24.34 11.68 31.08
CA GLU A 186 -25.39 12.46 30.40
C GLU A 186 -24.85 13.08 29.11
N PRO A 187 -25.66 13.16 28.03
CA PRO A 187 -25.20 13.65 26.72
C PRO A 187 -24.44 14.99 26.76
N GLU A 188 -24.79 15.87 27.68
CA GLU A 188 -24.22 17.21 27.87
C GLU A 188 -22.83 17.19 28.54
N ASP A 189 -22.54 16.13 29.31
CA ASP A 189 -21.29 15.96 30.06
C ASP A 189 -20.29 15.03 29.35
N ARG A 190 -20.66 14.48 28.18
CA ARG A 190 -19.81 13.56 27.42
C ARG A 190 -18.55 14.26 26.92
N LYS A 191 -17.40 13.78 27.40
CA LYS A 191 -16.10 14.21 26.91
C LYS A 191 -15.59 13.23 25.86
N GLU A 192 -15.33 13.74 24.67
CA GLU A 192 -14.62 13.01 23.62
C GLU A 192 -13.16 12.84 24.05
N ARG A 193 -12.66 11.60 24.00
CA ARG A 193 -11.30 11.24 24.39
C ARG A 193 -10.29 11.73 23.37
N PHE A 194 -10.66 11.74 22.09
CA PHE A 194 -9.84 12.24 20.98
C PHE A 194 -10.46 13.50 20.35
N PRO A 195 -10.53 14.62 21.09
CA PRO A 195 -11.29 15.80 20.66
C PRO A 195 -10.54 16.66 19.62
N TYR A 196 -9.36 16.23 19.19
CA TYR A 196 -8.47 16.93 18.27
C TYR A 196 -8.09 16.03 17.10
N GLN A 197 -7.94 16.64 15.93
CA GLN A 197 -7.33 16.02 14.74
C GLN A 197 -6.02 16.73 14.41
N LEU A 198 -4.99 15.93 14.13
CA LEU A 198 -3.72 16.40 13.61
C LEU A 198 -3.79 16.41 12.08
N THR A 199 -3.57 17.58 11.48
CA THR A 199 -3.55 17.81 10.04
C THR A 199 -2.17 18.29 9.60
N GLY A 200 -1.93 18.39 8.29
CA GLY A 200 -0.66 18.94 7.76
C GLY A 200 0.59 18.05 7.98
N THR A 201 0.40 16.80 8.38
CA THR A 201 1.47 15.81 8.49
C THR A 201 1.76 15.13 7.16
N GLU A 202 3.03 14.79 6.91
CA GLU A 202 3.41 14.01 5.73
C GLU A 202 3.75 12.56 6.13
N MET A 203 3.23 11.60 5.37
CA MET A 203 3.53 10.18 5.51
C MET A 203 4.94 9.84 4.98
N LYS A 204 5.49 8.71 5.40
CA LYS A 204 6.78 8.23 4.89
C LYS A 204 6.68 7.98 3.38
N TRP A 205 7.56 8.61 2.60
CA TRP A 205 7.53 8.49 1.15
C TRP A 205 7.60 7.02 0.70
N GLY A 206 6.74 6.64 -0.24
CA GLY A 206 6.68 5.28 -0.77
C GLY A 206 5.98 4.25 0.11
N SER A 207 5.44 4.64 1.28
CA SER A 207 4.70 3.72 2.16
C SER A 207 3.34 3.32 1.60
N GLY A 208 2.78 4.13 0.69
CA GLY A 208 1.46 3.96 0.12
C GLY A 208 0.32 3.98 1.15
N THR A 209 0.53 4.60 2.32
CA THR A 209 -0.44 4.58 3.42
C THR A 209 -0.99 5.96 3.71
N SER A 210 -2.31 6.15 3.60
CA SER A 210 -3.00 7.32 4.15
C SER A 210 -3.44 7.07 5.59
N ALA A 211 -3.32 8.09 6.43
CA ALA A 211 -3.77 8.04 7.81
C ALA A 211 -4.46 9.35 8.19
N VAL A 212 -5.56 9.23 8.92
CA VAL A 212 -6.15 10.31 9.70
C VAL A 212 -5.68 10.13 11.13
N ILE A 213 -5.18 11.20 11.75
CA ILE A 213 -4.54 11.11 13.06
C ILE A 213 -5.32 11.98 14.03
N TYR A 214 -5.84 11.35 15.08
CA TYR A 214 -6.51 12.04 16.17
C TYR A 214 -5.61 12.11 17.40
N VAL A 215 -5.76 13.16 18.19
CA VAL A 215 -4.96 13.42 19.39
C VAL A 215 -5.85 13.34 20.63
N GLU A 216 -5.38 12.61 21.63
CA GLU A 216 -6.06 12.44 22.92
C GLU A 216 -6.10 13.76 23.70
N GLU A 217 -7.10 13.95 24.56
CA GLU A 217 -7.30 15.20 25.32
C GLU A 217 -6.04 15.62 26.12
N ASP A 218 -5.30 14.66 26.67
CA ASP A 218 -4.06 14.89 27.43
C ASP A 218 -2.85 15.26 26.53
N GLY A 219 -2.99 15.12 25.21
CA GLY A 219 -1.94 15.34 24.22
C GLY A 219 -0.85 14.28 24.25
N LYS A 220 -1.05 13.13 24.91
CA LYS A 220 -0.08 12.02 24.95
C LYS A 220 -0.49 10.88 24.04
N GLY A 221 -1.77 10.68 23.78
CA GLY A 221 -2.25 9.65 22.85
C GLY A 221 -2.40 10.14 21.42
N LEU A 222 -2.05 9.27 20.47
CA LEU A 222 -2.33 9.43 19.05
C LEU A 222 -3.10 8.20 18.54
N LEU A 223 -4.29 8.42 18.01
CA LEU A 223 -5.05 7.41 17.28
C LEU A 223 -4.82 7.61 15.77
N VAL A 224 -4.05 6.71 15.18
CA VAL A 224 -3.75 6.66 13.75
C VAL A 224 -4.76 5.73 13.08
N TRP A 225 -5.64 6.30 12.26
CA TRP A 225 -6.67 5.57 11.53
C TRP A 225 -6.31 5.48 10.05
N THR A 226 -6.07 4.27 9.54
CA THR A 226 -5.86 3.98 8.11
C THR A 226 -7.09 3.29 7.51
N PRO A 227 -7.19 3.13 6.18
CA PRO A 227 -8.30 2.40 5.56
C PRO A 227 -8.48 0.95 6.04
N THR A 228 -7.43 0.32 6.56
CA THR A 228 -7.44 -1.10 6.94
C THR A 228 -7.38 -1.34 8.45
N LYS A 229 -6.97 -0.35 9.26
CA LYS A 229 -6.74 -0.54 10.69
C LYS A 229 -6.74 0.76 11.49
N GLN A 230 -6.86 0.60 12.80
CA GLN A 230 -6.67 1.65 13.79
C GLN A 230 -5.49 1.26 14.70
N LEU A 231 -4.59 2.21 14.91
CA LEU A 231 -3.38 2.04 15.70
C LEU A 231 -3.29 3.15 16.73
N TYR A 232 -2.97 2.80 17.97
CA TYR A 232 -2.80 3.77 19.04
C TYR A 232 -1.35 3.83 19.46
N TYR A 233 -0.86 5.05 19.62
CA TYR A 233 0.49 5.36 20.06
C TYR A 233 0.41 6.26 21.28
N ARG A 234 1.31 6.06 22.24
CA ARG A 234 1.42 6.90 23.41
C ARG A 234 2.79 7.54 23.50
N ALA A 235 2.79 8.83 23.78
CA ALA A 235 3.95 9.69 24.00
C ALA A 235 4.31 9.74 25.48
N ASP A 236 5.59 9.92 25.76
CA ASP A 236 6.09 10.10 27.13
C ASP A 236 5.67 11.46 27.70
N SER A 237 5.52 12.46 26.83
CA SER A 237 5.16 13.83 27.18
C SER A 237 4.16 14.42 26.19
N SER A 238 3.39 15.42 26.64
CA SER A 238 2.33 16.01 25.84
C SER A 238 2.87 16.72 24.59
N ILE A 239 2.20 16.50 23.46
CA ILE A 239 2.44 17.22 22.19
C ILE A 239 1.60 18.50 22.08
N LEU A 240 0.77 18.81 23.08
CA LEU A 240 -0.03 20.02 23.13
C LEU A 240 0.62 21.04 24.07
N GLU A 241 0.59 22.33 23.71
CA GLU A 241 1.05 23.39 24.59
C GLU A 241 0.16 23.48 25.84
N GLY A 242 0.78 23.42 27.02
CA GLY A 242 0.06 23.43 28.31
C GLY A 242 -0.61 22.11 28.68
N GLY A 243 -0.40 21.04 27.92
CA GLY A 243 -0.81 19.68 28.30
C GLY A 243 -0.02 19.15 29.51
N LYS A 244 -0.68 18.35 30.35
CA LYS A 244 -0.07 17.70 31.53
C LYS A 244 0.46 16.32 31.18
#